data_AF-A0A932I0M4-F1
#
_entry.id   AF-A0A932I0M4-F1
#
_cell.length_a   1.000
_cell.length_b   1.000
_cell.length_c   1.000
_cell.angle_alpha   90.00
_cell.angle_beta   90.00
_cell.angle_gamma   90.00
#
_symmetry.space_group_name_H-M   'P 1'
#
loop_
_entity.id
_entity.type
_entity.pdbx_description
1 polymer ?
#
loop_
_entity_poly.entity_id
_entity_poly.type
_entity_poly.pdbx_seq_one_letter_code
_entity_poly.pdbx_strand_id
1 'polypeptide(L)'
;MLTNCHTLILRRLLGHGETPPEEELDLYVYNVSPDSLPLSQEFRARETHVFAPPAGALTRYPKLVWVKCHIVVDNFCHYGTREKAASGLDPHEKKGYTYRRGAGLIPLVRDFAREMGQDLDLRSAHYLAHVLVEIAVDYCIYRDDRSVPLIMSGMRTGMTDEQRREFVEGIALLYGCEPAKVERSQGAPARFYGSMYGIDSLYLDGRTKIILRKLRLPYSEENTARARELILAAAERAGDYEEFVEGAVAALADRGAWAGEGSLAAEDQ
;
A
#
# COMPACT_ATOMS: atom_id res chain seq x y z
N MET A 1 0.12 1.85 3.30
CA MET A 1 0.24 2.22 1.88
C MET A 1 1.69 2.19 1.44
N LEU A 2 2.06 1.04 0.92
CA LEU A 2 3.41 0.62 0.53
C LEU A 2 3.43 0.39 -0.98
N THR A 3 2.94 1.36 -1.75
CA THR A 3 2.55 1.14 -3.15
C THR A 3 3.75 0.80 -4.05
N ASN A 4 4.90 1.43 -3.84
CA ASN A 4 6.13 1.09 -4.57
C ASN A 4 6.67 -0.26 -4.09
N CYS A 5 6.62 -0.53 -2.79
CA CYS A 5 7.03 -1.81 -2.24
C CYS A 5 6.21 -2.97 -2.81
N HIS A 6 4.88 -2.85 -2.84
CA HIS A 6 3.98 -3.83 -3.47
C HIS A 6 4.27 -4.00 -4.96
N THR A 7 4.51 -2.90 -5.68
CA THR A 7 4.87 -2.93 -7.11
C THR A 7 6.21 -3.64 -7.33
N LEU A 8 7.22 -3.34 -6.53
CA LEU A 8 8.55 -3.95 -6.60
C LEU A 8 8.51 -5.45 -6.27
N ILE A 9 7.79 -5.84 -5.22
CA ILE A 9 7.59 -7.25 -4.84
C ILE A 9 6.93 -8.01 -5.99
N LEU A 10 5.84 -7.48 -6.54
CA LEU A 10 5.16 -8.13 -7.67
C LEU A 10 6.06 -8.24 -8.90
N ARG A 11 6.81 -7.18 -9.23
CA ARG A 11 7.78 -7.18 -10.33
C ARG A 11 8.82 -8.30 -10.17
N ARG A 12 9.36 -8.46 -8.95
CA ARG A 12 10.32 -9.52 -8.64
C ARG A 12 9.68 -10.92 -8.71
N LEU A 13 8.45 -11.08 -8.21
CA LEU A 13 7.72 -12.36 -8.27
C LEU A 13 7.41 -12.80 -9.70
N LEU A 14 7.11 -11.86 -10.59
CA LEU A 14 6.86 -12.13 -12.01
C LEU A 14 8.14 -12.28 -12.83
N GLY A 15 9.31 -12.01 -12.24
CA GLY A 15 10.59 -12.02 -12.98
C GLY A 15 10.69 -10.92 -14.04
N HIS A 16 9.94 -9.83 -13.87
CA HIS A 16 9.93 -8.71 -14.80
C HIS A 16 11.18 -7.84 -14.65
N GLY A 17 11.67 -7.31 -15.78
CA GLY A 17 12.68 -6.27 -15.81
C GLY A 17 12.11 -4.89 -15.42
N GLU A 18 12.90 -3.83 -15.64
CA GLU A 18 12.51 -2.45 -15.35
C GLU A 18 11.20 -2.02 -16.05
N THR A 19 10.96 -2.56 -17.24
CA THR A 19 9.73 -2.36 -18.02
C THR A 19 8.99 -3.70 -18.14
N PRO A 20 7.86 -3.87 -17.43
CA PRO A 20 7.00 -5.05 -17.58
C PRO A 20 6.37 -5.13 -18.98
N PRO A 21 5.95 -6.33 -19.43
CA PRO A 21 5.15 -6.48 -20.63
C PRO A 21 3.84 -5.66 -20.55
N GLU A 22 3.44 -5.02 -21.65
CA GLU A 22 2.25 -4.16 -21.69
C GLU A 22 0.97 -4.95 -21.35
N GLU A 23 0.90 -6.19 -21.82
CA GLU A 23 -0.19 -7.12 -21.58
C GLU A 23 -0.35 -7.55 -20.12
N GLU A 24 0.68 -7.35 -19.28
CA GLU A 24 0.70 -7.70 -17.86
C GLU A 24 0.63 -6.47 -16.93
N LEU A 25 0.54 -5.25 -17.47
CA LEU A 25 0.47 -4.04 -16.66
C LEU A 25 -0.78 -4.01 -15.75
N ASP A 26 -1.87 -4.66 -16.15
CA ASP A 26 -3.10 -4.72 -15.36
C ASP A 26 -2.94 -5.56 -14.08
N LEU A 27 -2.03 -6.54 -14.05
CA LEU A 27 -1.73 -7.35 -12.86
C LEU A 27 -1.33 -6.47 -11.67
N TYR A 28 -0.55 -5.41 -11.95
CA TYR A 28 -0.15 -4.47 -10.93
C TYR A 28 -1.32 -3.59 -10.45
N VAL A 29 -2.29 -3.28 -11.31
CA VAL A 29 -3.51 -2.55 -10.91
C VAL A 29 -4.32 -3.37 -9.92
N TYR A 30 -4.47 -4.68 -10.14
CA TYR A 30 -5.05 -5.57 -9.15
C TYR A 30 -4.26 -5.54 -7.83
N ASN A 31 -2.93 -5.67 -7.89
CA ASN A 31 -2.08 -5.69 -6.71
C ASN A 31 -2.09 -4.39 -5.91
N VAL A 32 -2.21 -3.21 -6.53
CA VAL A 32 -2.28 -1.94 -5.78
C VAL A 32 -3.72 -1.47 -5.50
N SER A 33 -4.73 -2.24 -5.94
CA SER A 33 -6.14 -1.87 -5.74
C SER A 33 -6.54 -1.71 -4.26
N PRO A 34 -6.08 -2.55 -3.31
CA PRO A 34 -6.50 -2.40 -1.91
C PRO A 34 -6.10 -1.07 -1.28
N ASP A 35 -4.95 -0.55 -1.69
CA ASP A 35 -4.39 0.74 -1.26
C ASP A 35 -5.02 1.92 -2.02
N SER A 36 -5.36 1.75 -3.30
CA SER A 36 -5.83 2.83 -4.16
C SER A 36 -7.34 3.09 -4.08
N LEU A 37 -8.15 2.05 -3.89
CA LEU A 37 -9.61 2.18 -3.76
C LEU A 37 -10.03 3.08 -2.57
N PRO A 38 -9.44 2.98 -1.36
CA PRO A 38 -9.78 3.84 -0.23
C PRO A 38 -9.35 5.29 -0.35
N LEU A 39 -8.60 5.66 -1.40
CA LEU A 39 -8.35 7.05 -1.73
C LEU A 39 -9.60 7.74 -2.30
N SER A 40 -10.58 6.95 -2.78
CA SER A 40 -11.92 7.42 -3.06
C SER A 40 -12.76 7.51 -1.78
N GLN A 41 -13.87 8.26 -1.80
CA GLN A 41 -14.85 8.22 -0.71
C GLN A 41 -15.78 7.00 -0.77
N GLU A 42 -15.63 6.15 -1.80
CA GLU A 42 -16.50 4.99 -2.03
C GLU A 42 -16.09 3.79 -1.17
N PHE A 43 -14.80 3.64 -0.86
CA PHE A 43 -14.26 2.51 -0.10
C PHE A 43 -13.58 2.96 1.18
N ARG A 44 -13.74 2.18 2.24
CA ARG A 44 -12.94 2.25 3.46
C ARG A 44 -11.81 1.23 3.37
N ALA A 45 -10.66 1.53 3.98
CA ALA A 45 -9.52 0.62 4.01
C ALA A 45 -9.88 -0.78 4.54
N ARG A 46 -10.76 -0.86 5.56
CA ARG A 46 -11.23 -2.14 6.10
C ARG A 46 -12.04 -2.99 5.13
N GLU A 47 -12.64 -2.40 4.11
CA GLU A 47 -13.39 -3.13 3.08
C GLU A 47 -12.44 -3.74 2.05
N THR A 48 -11.33 -3.06 1.77
CA THR A 48 -10.41 -3.43 0.69
C THR A 48 -9.28 -4.35 1.14
N HIS A 49 -9.02 -4.45 2.45
CA HIS A 49 -8.02 -5.36 3.04
C HIS A 49 -8.68 -6.64 3.55
N VAL A 50 -9.56 -7.20 2.73
CA VAL A 50 -10.26 -8.47 2.94
C VAL A 50 -10.22 -9.23 1.62
N PHE A 51 -9.87 -10.51 1.69
CA PHE A 51 -9.92 -11.39 0.52
C PHE A 51 -10.90 -12.53 0.79
N ALA A 52 -12.12 -12.42 0.30
CA ALA A 52 -13.17 -13.42 0.48
C ALA A 52 -13.97 -13.62 -0.83
N PRO A 53 -13.32 -14.10 -1.90
CA PRO A 53 -13.99 -14.27 -3.19
C PRO A 53 -15.14 -15.29 -3.09
N PRO A 54 -16.29 -15.06 -3.75
CA PRO A 54 -17.30 -16.10 -3.92
C PRO A 54 -16.74 -17.33 -4.66
N ALA A 55 -17.37 -18.49 -4.47
CA ALA A 55 -16.97 -19.73 -5.15
C ALA A 55 -16.92 -19.52 -6.68
N GLY A 56 -15.84 -19.99 -7.32
CA GLY A 56 -15.63 -19.85 -8.77
C GLY A 56 -15.17 -18.46 -9.23
N ALA A 57 -15.08 -17.46 -8.35
CA ALA A 57 -14.62 -16.12 -8.73
C ALA A 57 -13.16 -16.13 -9.20
N LEU A 58 -12.27 -16.93 -8.59
CA LEU A 58 -10.89 -17.07 -9.05
C LEU A 58 -10.77 -17.84 -10.36
N THR A 59 -11.75 -18.68 -10.71
CA THR A 59 -11.81 -19.33 -12.03
C THR A 59 -12.24 -18.32 -13.10
N ARG A 60 -13.20 -17.45 -12.79
CA ARG A 60 -13.73 -16.44 -13.72
C ARG A 60 -12.80 -15.23 -13.87
N TYR A 61 -12.18 -14.77 -12.78
CA TYR A 61 -11.32 -13.61 -12.70
C TYR A 61 -9.99 -13.99 -11.99
N PRO A 62 -9.10 -14.74 -12.67
CA PRO A 62 -7.89 -15.28 -12.04
C PRO A 62 -6.92 -14.20 -11.54
N LYS A 63 -6.95 -12.99 -12.10
CA LYS A 63 -6.09 -11.87 -11.69
C LYS A 63 -6.42 -11.33 -10.30
N LEU A 64 -7.58 -11.67 -9.71
CA LEU A 64 -7.90 -11.36 -8.32
C LEU A 64 -6.89 -11.94 -7.32
N VAL A 65 -6.16 -12.99 -7.69
CA VAL A 65 -5.05 -13.51 -6.90
C VAL A 65 -4.01 -12.44 -6.55
N TRP A 66 -3.84 -11.41 -7.38
CA TRP A 66 -2.89 -10.33 -7.12
C TRP A 66 -3.41 -9.36 -6.05
N VAL A 67 -4.72 -9.27 -5.86
CA VAL A 67 -5.30 -8.61 -4.67
C VAL A 67 -4.94 -9.39 -3.40
N LYS A 68 -4.98 -10.72 -3.46
CA LYS A 68 -4.55 -11.57 -2.35
C LYS A 68 -3.06 -11.40 -2.04
N CYS A 69 -2.23 -11.31 -3.09
CA CYS A 69 -0.79 -11.05 -2.95
C CYS A 69 -0.52 -9.80 -2.10
N HIS A 70 -1.19 -8.68 -2.43
CA HIS A 70 -1.12 -7.44 -1.65
C HIS A 70 -1.43 -7.67 -0.17
N ILE A 71 -2.55 -8.33 0.12
CA ILE A 71 -3.01 -8.53 1.50
C ILE A 71 -2.01 -9.40 2.28
N VAL A 72 -1.41 -10.41 1.65
CA VAL A 72 -0.37 -11.23 2.30
C VAL A 72 0.90 -10.41 2.58
N VAL A 73 1.33 -9.56 1.65
CA VAL A 73 2.46 -8.63 1.87
C VAL A 73 2.15 -7.68 3.04
N ASP A 74 0.96 -7.11 3.08
CA ASP A 74 0.51 -6.25 4.19
C ASP A 74 0.49 -7.00 5.52
N ASN A 75 0.11 -8.28 5.52
CA ASN A 75 0.18 -9.08 6.74
C ASN A 75 1.62 -9.29 7.21
N PHE A 76 2.60 -9.45 6.31
CA PHE A 76 4.01 -9.45 6.69
C PHE A 76 4.46 -8.08 7.24
N CYS A 77 4.03 -6.99 6.60
CA CYS A 77 4.33 -5.62 7.04
C CYS A 77 3.79 -5.36 8.45
N HIS A 78 2.58 -5.82 8.75
CA HIS A 78 1.89 -5.50 10.00
C HIS A 78 2.08 -6.55 11.10
N TYR A 79 1.99 -7.83 10.80
CA TYR A 79 1.98 -8.91 11.78
C TYR A 79 3.26 -9.76 11.76
N GLY A 80 4.01 -9.73 10.64
CA GLY A 80 5.22 -10.53 10.46
C GLY A 80 4.92 -11.97 10.00
N THR A 81 3.66 -12.25 9.66
CA THR A 81 3.14 -13.55 9.24
C THR A 81 2.23 -13.37 8.04
N ARG A 82 1.94 -14.45 7.30
CA ARG A 82 1.01 -14.41 6.16
C ARG A 82 -0.43 -14.13 6.57
N GLU A 83 -0.79 -14.58 7.77
CA GLU A 83 -2.14 -14.47 8.31
C GLU A 83 -2.27 -13.19 9.15
N LYS A 84 -3.46 -12.61 9.11
CA LYS A 84 -3.87 -11.55 10.01
C LYS A 84 -4.22 -12.16 11.37
N ALA A 85 -3.72 -11.56 12.45
CA ALA A 85 -4.14 -11.96 13.79
C ALA A 85 -5.65 -11.73 13.98
N ALA A 86 -6.36 -12.74 14.50
CA ALA A 86 -7.83 -12.77 14.61
C ALA A 86 -8.42 -11.51 15.29
N SER A 87 -7.78 -10.98 16.33
CA SER A 87 -8.31 -9.86 17.12
C SER A 87 -7.80 -8.46 16.75
N GLY A 88 -7.04 -8.29 15.66
CA GLY A 88 -6.51 -6.98 15.29
C GLY A 88 -5.65 -6.37 16.40
N LEU A 89 -4.46 -6.96 16.61
CA LEU A 89 -3.49 -6.59 17.65
C LEU A 89 -3.32 -5.08 17.82
N ASP A 90 -3.09 -4.65 19.08
CA ASP A 90 -2.70 -3.27 19.34
C ASP A 90 -1.43 -2.94 18.54
N PRO A 91 -1.31 -1.74 17.96
CA PRO A 91 -0.09 -1.25 17.33
C PRO A 91 1.24 -1.64 18.00
N HIS A 92 1.32 -1.70 19.34
CA HIS A 92 2.55 -2.08 20.02
C HIS A 92 2.84 -3.60 20.06
N GLU A 93 1.82 -4.43 19.85
CA GLU A 93 1.93 -5.90 19.86
C GLU A 93 2.26 -6.46 18.47
N LYS A 94 2.10 -5.63 17.44
CA LYS A 94 2.37 -5.96 16.05
C LYS A 94 3.87 -6.13 15.80
N LYS A 95 4.24 -7.29 15.24
CA LYS A 95 5.64 -7.71 15.03
C LYS A 95 6.09 -7.65 13.57
N GLY A 96 5.24 -7.14 12.68
CA GLY A 96 5.59 -6.97 11.28
C GLY A 96 6.66 -5.90 11.07
N TYR A 97 7.23 -5.90 9.87
CA TYR A 97 8.34 -5.03 9.50
C TYR A 97 8.06 -3.54 9.83
N THR A 98 6.90 -3.00 9.45
CA THR A 98 6.60 -1.57 9.59
C THR A 98 6.46 -1.15 11.05
N TYR A 99 5.93 -2.04 11.91
CA TYR A 99 5.82 -1.78 13.35
C TYR A 99 7.14 -1.96 14.10
N ARG A 100 7.95 -2.99 13.75
CA ARG A 100 9.28 -3.16 14.33
C ARG A 100 10.19 -1.99 14.04
N ARG A 101 10.24 -1.54 12.79
CA ARG A 101 11.02 -0.35 12.39
C ARG A 101 10.40 0.93 12.96
N GLY A 102 9.07 1.02 12.97
CA GLY A 102 8.33 2.16 13.50
C GLY A 102 8.58 2.40 15.00
N ALA A 103 8.81 1.35 15.79
CA ALA A 103 9.12 1.49 17.22
C ALA A 103 10.33 2.43 17.48
N GLY A 104 11.38 2.34 16.64
CA GLY A 104 12.54 3.23 16.71
C GLY A 104 12.28 4.67 16.25
N LEU A 105 11.13 4.93 15.62
CA LEU A 105 10.73 6.26 15.14
C LEU A 105 9.74 6.96 16.09
N ILE A 106 9.26 6.29 17.14
CA ILE A 106 8.28 6.88 18.07
C ILE A 106 8.76 8.19 18.69
N PRO A 107 10.01 8.31 19.21
CA PRO A 107 10.48 9.58 19.76
C PRO A 107 10.42 10.70 18.72
N LEU A 108 10.93 10.43 17.51
CA LEU A 108 10.94 11.37 16.38
C LEU A 108 9.52 11.86 16.03
N VAL A 109 8.56 10.94 15.95
CA VAL A 109 7.16 11.24 15.66
C VAL A 109 6.50 12.08 16.76
N ARG A 110 6.78 11.76 18.03
CA ARG A 110 6.22 12.50 19.18
C ARG A 110 6.81 13.90 19.30
N ASP A 111 8.10 14.04 19.03
CA ASP A 111 8.76 15.35 19.04
C ASP A 111 8.21 16.23 17.92
N PHE A 112 8.13 15.71 16.69
CA PHE A 112 7.47 16.39 15.58
C PHE A 112 6.04 16.83 15.95
N ALA A 113 5.22 15.91 16.46
CA ALA A 113 3.84 16.23 16.84
C ALA A 113 3.77 17.35 17.88
N ARG A 114 4.62 17.29 18.92
CA ARG A 114 4.69 18.31 19.97
C ARG A 114 5.06 19.68 19.42
N GLU A 115 6.05 19.74 18.53
CA GLU A 115 6.45 20.98 17.89
C GLU A 115 5.40 21.54 16.91
N MET A 116 4.46 20.69 16.46
CA MET A 116 3.27 21.07 15.70
C MET A 116 2.05 21.39 16.59
N GLY A 117 2.23 21.47 17.91
CA GLY A 117 1.17 21.74 18.87
C GLY A 117 0.16 20.59 19.05
N GLN A 118 0.56 19.36 18.72
CA GLN A 118 -0.23 18.14 18.92
C GLN A 118 0.36 17.33 20.09
N ASP A 119 -0.51 16.67 20.85
CA ASP A 119 -0.08 15.64 21.81
C ASP A 119 -0.57 14.28 21.32
N LEU A 120 0.37 13.35 21.12
CA LEU A 120 0.08 12.00 20.68
C LEU A 120 0.20 11.04 21.86
N ASP A 121 -0.90 10.32 22.12
CA ASP A 121 -0.84 9.13 22.94
C ASP A 121 0.07 8.07 22.30
N LEU A 122 0.50 7.09 23.10
CA LEU A 122 1.45 6.09 22.66
C LEU A 122 0.92 5.27 21.47
N ARG A 123 -0.37 4.94 21.49
CA ARG A 123 -1.02 4.17 20.42
C ARG A 123 -1.00 4.92 19.09
N SER A 124 -1.31 6.22 19.12
CA SER A 124 -1.29 7.11 17.96
C SER A 124 0.13 7.35 17.47
N ALA A 125 1.11 7.41 18.38
CA ALA A 125 2.52 7.50 18.00
C ALA A 125 3.01 6.23 17.29
N HIS A 126 2.70 5.04 17.79
CA HIS A 126 2.97 3.77 17.07
C HIS A 126 2.26 3.73 15.71
N TYR A 127 1.00 4.18 15.68
CA TYR A 127 0.23 4.23 14.44
C TYR A 127 0.86 5.22 13.43
N LEU A 128 1.27 6.41 13.84
CA LEU A 128 1.90 7.34 12.91
C LEU A 128 3.31 6.88 12.51
N ALA A 129 4.05 6.24 13.41
CA ALA A 129 5.38 5.73 13.13
C ALA A 129 5.39 4.59 12.10
N HIS A 130 4.45 3.63 12.13
CA HIS A 130 4.40 2.61 11.06
C HIS A 130 4.05 3.23 9.70
N VAL A 131 3.11 4.18 9.65
CA VAL A 131 2.79 4.92 8.41
C VAL A 131 4.03 5.63 7.88
N LEU A 132 4.82 6.22 8.78
CA LEU A 132 6.05 6.89 8.41
C LEU A 132 7.08 5.92 7.82
N VAL A 133 7.21 4.70 8.36
CA VAL A 133 8.02 3.64 7.75
C VAL A 133 7.51 3.27 6.35
N GLU A 134 6.20 3.13 6.17
CA GLU A 134 5.64 2.80 4.85
C GLU A 134 5.98 3.85 3.80
N ILE A 135 5.85 5.13 4.15
CA ILE A 135 6.20 6.25 3.28
C ILE A 135 7.71 6.28 3.03
N ALA A 136 8.52 6.05 4.06
CA ALA A 136 9.97 6.02 3.98
C ALA A 136 10.47 4.91 3.04
N VAL A 137 9.92 3.70 3.13
CA VAL A 137 10.25 2.59 2.22
C VAL A 137 9.86 2.92 0.79
N ASP A 138 8.64 3.41 0.55
CA ASP A 138 8.21 3.82 -0.79
C ASP A 138 9.16 4.88 -1.37
N TYR A 139 9.65 5.81 -0.53
CA TYR A 139 10.63 6.83 -0.91
C TYR A 139 12.03 6.25 -1.18
N CYS A 140 12.51 5.30 -0.39
CA CYS A 140 13.80 4.64 -0.64
C CYS A 140 13.76 3.89 -1.97
N ILE A 141 12.71 3.10 -2.22
CA ILE A 141 12.52 2.40 -3.50
C ILE A 141 12.46 3.41 -4.66
N TYR A 142 11.73 4.51 -4.47
CA TYR A 142 11.65 5.57 -5.46
C TYR A 142 13.04 6.15 -5.83
N ARG A 143 13.86 6.41 -4.82
CA ARG A 143 15.20 6.99 -4.96
C ARG A 143 16.15 6.01 -5.64
N ASP A 144 16.09 4.75 -5.25
CA ASP A 144 17.04 3.72 -5.65
C ASP A 144 16.66 3.07 -6.99
N ASP A 145 15.36 2.99 -7.32
CA ASP A 145 14.83 2.44 -8.57
C ASP A 145 13.66 3.27 -9.11
N ARG A 146 13.98 4.15 -10.05
CA ARG A 146 13.02 5.05 -10.72
C ARG A 146 12.08 4.33 -11.69
N SER A 147 12.32 3.05 -12.03
CA SER A 147 11.44 2.31 -12.92
C SER A 147 10.16 1.82 -12.21
N VAL A 148 10.25 1.46 -10.92
CA VAL A 148 9.08 1.06 -10.10
C VAL A 148 7.93 2.08 -10.14
N PRO A 149 8.16 3.38 -9.83
CA PRO A 149 7.10 4.38 -9.91
C PRO A 149 6.59 4.62 -11.34
N LEU A 150 7.42 4.37 -12.37
CA LEU A 150 7.00 4.50 -13.77
C LEU A 150 6.01 3.42 -14.17
N ILE A 151 6.12 2.20 -13.63
CA ILE A 151 5.12 1.15 -13.84
C ILE A 151 3.75 1.68 -13.39
N MET A 152 3.65 2.37 -12.26
CA MET A 152 2.38 2.92 -11.76
C MET A 152 1.75 3.96 -12.69
N SER A 153 2.59 4.72 -13.39
CA SER A 153 2.15 5.65 -14.40
C SER A 153 1.64 4.91 -15.63
N GLY A 154 2.41 3.94 -16.12
CA GLY A 154 2.08 3.09 -17.28
C GLY A 154 0.81 2.25 -17.10
N MET A 155 0.56 1.72 -15.89
CA MET A 155 -0.66 0.98 -15.54
C MET A 155 -1.95 1.71 -15.94
N ARG A 156 -1.99 3.05 -15.83
CA ARG A 156 -3.23 3.82 -16.05
C ARG A 156 -3.52 4.10 -17.50
N THR A 157 -2.47 4.29 -18.29
CA THR A 157 -2.56 4.58 -19.72
C THR A 157 -2.54 3.31 -20.56
N GLY A 158 -1.94 2.23 -20.04
CA GLY A 158 -1.67 0.99 -20.77
C GLY A 158 -2.80 -0.03 -20.76
N MET A 159 -3.75 0.02 -19.82
CA MET A 159 -4.86 -0.93 -19.83
C MET A 159 -5.74 -0.77 -21.07
N THR A 160 -6.17 -1.89 -21.65
CA THR A 160 -7.22 -1.92 -22.67
C THR A 160 -8.59 -1.75 -22.03
N ASP A 161 -9.62 -1.46 -22.85
CA ASP A 161 -11.00 -1.39 -22.35
C ASP A 161 -11.51 -2.75 -21.85
N GLU A 162 -11.00 -3.84 -22.40
CA GLU A 162 -11.32 -5.19 -21.95
C GLU A 162 -10.73 -5.46 -20.56
N GLN A 163 -9.43 -5.17 -20.36
CA GLN A 163 -8.78 -5.30 -19.05
C GLN A 163 -9.46 -4.40 -18.00
N ARG A 164 -9.89 -3.18 -18.38
CA ARG A 164 -10.64 -2.29 -17.49
C ARG A 164 -11.98 -2.88 -17.06
N ARG A 165 -12.74 -3.46 -18.00
CA ARG A 165 -14.02 -4.14 -17.68
C ARG A 165 -13.79 -5.35 -16.77
N GLU A 166 -12.81 -6.20 -17.11
CA GLU A 166 -12.44 -7.35 -16.28
C GLU A 166 -12.09 -6.92 -14.85
N PHE A 167 -11.25 -5.89 -14.70
CA PHE A 167 -10.88 -5.33 -13.40
C PHE A 167 -12.10 -4.86 -12.61
N VAL A 168 -12.96 -4.05 -13.23
CA VAL A 168 -14.16 -3.51 -12.57
C VAL A 168 -15.08 -4.64 -12.09
N GLU A 169 -15.38 -5.60 -12.97
CA GLU A 169 -16.26 -6.73 -12.64
C GLU A 169 -15.65 -7.64 -11.58
N GLY A 170 -14.36 -7.97 -11.70
CA GLY A 170 -13.67 -8.84 -10.75
C GLY A 170 -13.59 -8.21 -9.35
N ILE A 171 -13.22 -6.94 -9.25
CA ILE A 171 -13.14 -6.21 -7.98
C ILE A 171 -14.52 -6.03 -7.36
N ALA A 172 -15.53 -5.72 -8.17
CA ALA A 172 -16.92 -5.62 -7.72
C ALA A 172 -17.41 -6.95 -7.14
N LEU A 173 -17.11 -8.07 -7.80
CA LEU A 173 -17.42 -9.42 -7.32
C LEU A 173 -16.68 -9.75 -6.02
N LEU A 174 -15.37 -9.45 -5.94
CA LEU A 174 -14.55 -9.72 -4.75
C LEU A 174 -15.09 -9.00 -3.51
N TYR A 175 -15.48 -7.74 -3.65
CA TYR A 175 -15.95 -6.92 -2.52
C TYR A 175 -17.48 -6.90 -2.37
N GLY A 176 -18.21 -7.69 -3.16
CA GLY A 176 -19.67 -7.78 -3.09
C GLY A 176 -20.38 -6.44 -3.30
N CYS A 177 -19.94 -5.64 -4.27
CA CYS A 177 -20.51 -4.34 -4.57
C CYS A 177 -20.84 -4.16 -6.06
N GLU A 178 -21.57 -3.10 -6.39
CA GLU A 178 -21.90 -2.75 -7.78
C GLU A 178 -20.66 -2.29 -8.57
N PRO A 179 -20.50 -2.69 -9.85
CA PRO A 179 -19.43 -2.22 -10.75
C PRO A 179 -19.24 -0.70 -10.76
N ALA A 180 -20.35 0.05 -10.76
CA ALA A 180 -20.33 1.51 -10.75
C ALA A 180 -19.60 2.11 -9.53
N LYS A 181 -19.58 1.41 -8.39
CA LYS A 181 -18.80 1.83 -7.20
C LYS A 181 -17.30 1.77 -7.48
N VAL A 182 -16.84 0.72 -8.15
CA VAL A 182 -15.44 0.55 -8.56
C VAL A 182 -15.08 1.59 -9.63
N GLU A 183 -15.94 1.84 -10.60
CA GLU A 183 -15.72 2.84 -11.64
C GLU A 183 -15.55 4.25 -11.08
N ARG A 184 -16.38 4.68 -10.12
CA ARG A 184 -16.25 6.02 -9.49
C ARG A 184 -14.95 6.20 -8.70
N SER A 185 -14.38 5.10 -8.22
CA SER A 185 -13.08 5.13 -7.54
C SER A 185 -11.90 5.31 -8.50
N GLN A 186 -12.11 5.06 -9.81
CA GLN A 186 -11.08 5.27 -10.82
C GLN A 186 -10.61 6.73 -10.83
N GLY A 187 -9.29 6.90 -10.93
CA GLY A 187 -8.64 8.20 -10.88
C GLY A 187 -8.57 8.86 -9.49
N ALA A 188 -9.11 8.25 -8.42
CA ALA A 188 -8.96 8.79 -7.07
C ALA A 188 -7.51 8.98 -6.63
N PRO A 189 -6.55 8.08 -6.96
CA PRO A 189 -5.16 8.32 -6.59
C PRO A 189 -4.56 9.54 -7.32
N ALA A 190 -4.92 9.78 -8.59
CA ALA A 190 -4.49 10.97 -9.33
C ALA A 190 -5.02 12.26 -8.66
N ARG A 191 -6.28 12.24 -8.22
CA ARG A 191 -6.88 13.37 -7.49
C ARG A 191 -6.21 13.59 -6.12
N PHE A 192 -5.79 12.51 -5.46
CA PHE A 192 -5.18 12.59 -4.12
C PHE A 192 -3.72 13.06 -4.19
N TYR A 193 -2.91 12.44 -5.03
CA TYR A 193 -1.48 12.72 -5.15
C TYR A 193 -1.16 13.88 -6.09
N GLY A 194 -2.05 14.23 -7.01
CA GLY A 194 -1.80 15.20 -8.08
C GLY A 194 -1.24 14.54 -9.33
N SER A 195 -0.41 15.28 -10.09
CA SER A 195 0.21 14.74 -11.31
C SER A 195 1.12 13.56 -10.97
N MET A 196 0.72 12.36 -11.40
CA MET A 196 1.53 11.15 -11.25
C MET A 196 2.62 11.01 -12.32
N TYR A 197 2.78 12.04 -13.15
CA TYR A 197 3.85 12.16 -14.14
C TYR A 197 5.07 12.94 -13.60
N GLY A 198 4.85 13.83 -12.61
CA GLY A 198 5.92 14.50 -11.90
C GLY A 198 6.39 13.60 -10.76
N ILE A 199 7.32 12.70 -11.03
CA ILE A 199 7.64 11.64 -10.07
C ILE A 199 8.08 12.22 -8.70
N ASP A 200 8.74 13.37 -8.67
CA ASP A 200 9.12 14.06 -7.41
C ASP A 200 7.93 14.57 -6.58
N SER A 201 6.82 14.98 -7.21
CA SER A 201 5.62 15.48 -6.50
C SER A 201 4.78 14.35 -5.90
N LEU A 202 4.92 13.12 -6.40
CA LEU A 202 4.18 11.96 -5.92
C LEU A 202 4.68 11.44 -4.55
N TYR A 203 5.97 11.63 -4.25
CA TYR A 203 6.61 10.91 -3.16
C TYR A 203 6.93 11.75 -1.92
N LEU A 204 7.43 12.97 -2.06
CA LEU A 204 7.59 13.81 -0.87
C LEU A 204 6.36 14.69 -0.65
N ASP A 205 5.98 15.50 -1.63
CA ASP A 205 4.90 16.47 -1.45
C ASP A 205 3.50 15.84 -1.41
N GLY A 206 3.27 14.75 -2.14
CA GLY A 206 2.03 13.97 -2.06
C GLY A 206 1.90 13.17 -0.77
N ARG A 207 3.03 12.69 -0.20
CA ARG A 207 3.02 11.86 1.02
C ARG A 207 3.05 12.68 2.30
N THR A 208 3.60 13.90 2.29
CA THR A 208 3.45 14.84 3.42
C THR A 208 1.97 15.04 3.76
N LYS A 209 1.08 15.06 2.75
CA LYS A 209 -0.36 15.20 2.97
C LYS A 209 -0.95 14.10 3.85
N ILE A 210 -0.42 12.88 3.77
CA ILE A 210 -0.86 11.75 4.59
C ILE A 210 -0.54 12.02 6.06
N ILE A 211 0.68 12.50 6.35
CA ILE A 211 1.13 12.83 7.71
C ILE A 211 0.28 13.99 8.26
N LEU A 212 0.17 15.09 7.51
CA LEU A 212 -0.59 16.27 7.93
C LEU A 212 -2.06 15.94 8.18
N ARG A 213 -2.70 15.14 7.32
CA ARG A 213 -4.07 14.70 7.51
C ARG A 213 -4.25 13.85 8.77
N LYS A 214 -3.31 12.94 9.07
CA LYS A 214 -3.37 12.09 10.27
C LYS A 214 -3.22 12.90 11.56
N LEU A 215 -2.46 13.99 11.51
CA LEU A 215 -2.29 14.93 12.62
C LEU A 215 -3.32 16.08 12.63
N ARG A 216 -4.25 16.11 11.68
CA ARG A 216 -5.25 17.19 11.50
C ARG A 216 -4.61 18.58 11.38
N LEU A 217 -3.42 18.65 10.80
CA LEU A 217 -2.69 19.89 10.56
C LEU A 217 -3.12 20.53 9.24
N PRO A 218 -3.13 21.87 9.15
CA PRO A 218 -3.42 22.55 7.89
C PRO A 218 -2.32 22.30 6.86
N TYR A 219 -2.68 22.36 5.57
CA TYR A 219 -1.74 22.29 4.46
C TYR A 219 -1.13 23.68 4.22
N SER A 220 -0.10 24.03 5.00
CA SER A 220 0.76 25.21 4.77
C SER A 220 2.11 24.80 4.20
N GLU A 221 2.84 25.73 3.58
CA GLU A 221 4.21 25.50 3.11
C GLU A 221 5.12 25.04 4.24
N GLU A 222 5.04 25.71 5.40
CA GLU A 222 5.81 25.36 6.61
C GLU A 222 5.52 23.93 7.06
N ASN A 223 4.25 23.55 7.22
CA ASN A 223 3.87 22.21 7.67
C ASN A 223 4.33 21.14 6.67
N THR A 224 4.25 21.47 5.38
CA THR A 224 4.70 20.59 4.30
C THR A 224 6.20 20.37 4.35
N ALA A 225 6.99 21.43 4.53
CA ALA A 225 8.45 21.35 4.65
C ALA A 225 8.87 20.50 5.86
N ARG A 226 8.25 20.72 7.03
CA ARG A 226 8.57 19.96 8.24
C ARG A 226 8.17 18.49 8.12
N ALA A 227 7.00 18.20 7.53
CA ALA A 227 6.59 16.82 7.28
C ALA A 227 7.54 16.12 6.28
N ARG A 228 8.11 16.86 5.33
CA ARG A 228 9.10 16.34 4.39
C ARG A 228 10.40 15.98 5.10
N GLU A 229 10.90 16.84 5.98
CA GLU A 229 12.08 16.56 6.81
C GLU A 229 11.87 15.31 7.67
N LEU A 230 10.69 15.16 8.28
CA LEU A 230 10.32 13.96 9.04
C LEU A 230 10.40 12.69 8.19
N ILE A 231 9.89 12.72 6.95
CA ILE A 231 9.96 11.59 6.02
C ILE A 231 11.40 11.25 5.66
N LEU A 232 12.23 12.26 5.37
CA LEU A 232 13.64 12.06 5.03
C LEU A 232 14.42 11.45 6.21
N ALA A 233 14.21 11.96 7.42
CA ALA A 233 14.84 11.41 8.63
C ALA A 233 14.39 9.97 8.91
N ALA A 234 13.15 9.59 8.56
CA ALA A 234 12.69 8.21 8.64
C ALA A 234 13.29 7.32 7.55
N ALA A 235 13.46 7.82 6.32
CA ALA A 235 14.08 7.11 5.21
C ALA A 235 15.54 6.72 5.50
N GLU A 236 16.30 7.60 6.14
CA GLU A 236 17.66 7.29 6.62
C GLU A 236 17.70 6.08 7.59
N ARG A 237 16.59 5.80 8.27
CA ARG A 237 16.45 4.71 9.26
C ARG A 237 15.75 3.47 8.69
N ALA A 238 15.31 3.51 7.43
CA ALA A 238 14.61 2.43 6.73
C ALA A 238 15.48 1.78 5.64
N GLY A 239 16.81 1.84 5.79
CA GLY A 239 17.77 1.36 4.79
C GLY A 239 17.80 -0.15 4.57
N ASP A 240 17.17 -0.94 5.43
CA ASP A 240 17.08 -2.41 5.32
C ASP A 240 15.84 -2.89 4.53
N TYR A 241 15.17 -1.99 3.81
CA TYR A 241 13.95 -2.34 3.08
C TYR A 241 14.18 -3.43 2.01
N GLU A 242 15.39 -3.52 1.45
CA GLU A 242 15.75 -4.55 0.47
C GLU A 242 15.67 -5.94 1.08
N GLU A 243 16.20 -6.13 2.29
CA GLU A 243 16.11 -7.41 3.02
C GLU A 243 14.64 -7.80 3.27
N PHE A 244 13.79 -6.81 3.57
CA PHE A 244 12.36 -7.05 3.71
C PHE A 244 11.70 -7.46 2.39
N VAL A 245 11.99 -6.74 1.29
CA VAL A 245 11.47 -7.06 -0.04
C VAL A 245 11.89 -8.46 -0.47
N GLU A 246 13.15 -8.82 -0.28
CA GLU A 246 13.67 -10.17 -0.59
C GLU A 246 13.01 -11.24 0.25
N GLY A 247 12.87 -11.01 1.56
CA GLY A 247 12.17 -11.91 2.46
C GLY A 247 10.70 -12.11 2.06
N ALA A 248 10.00 -11.04 1.67
CA ALA A 248 8.63 -11.10 1.19
C ALA A 248 8.51 -11.88 -0.13
N VAL A 249 9.40 -11.62 -1.09
CA VAL A 249 9.47 -12.36 -2.36
C VAL A 249 9.72 -13.84 -2.12
N ALA A 250 10.71 -14.19 -1.29
CA ALA A 250 11.00 -15.57 -0.94
C ALA A 250 9.81 -16.26 -0.26
N ALA A 251 9.12 -15.57 0.65
CA ALA A 251 7.93 -16.08 1.32
C ALA A 251 6.72 -16.24 0.38
N LEU A 252 6.70 -15.57 -0.78
CA LEU A 252 5.65 -15.64 -1.79
C LEU A 252 6.04 -16.46 -3.03
N ALA A 253 7.28 -16.95 -3.11
CA ALA A 253 7.78 -17.71 -4.26
C ALA A 253 6.97 -18.99 -4.51
N ASP A 254 6.54 -19.68 -3.44
CA ASP A 254 5.59 -20.77 -3.55
C ASP A 254 4.16 -20.22 -3.69
N ARG A 255 3.76 -19.96 -4.94
CA ARG A 255 2.42 -19.50 -5.27
C ARG A 255 1.33 -20.45 -4.77
N GLY A 256 1.56 -21.76 -4.79
CA GLY A 256 0.59 -22.77 -4.33
C GLY A 256 0.23 -22.60 -2.85
N ALA A 257 1.17 -22.14 -2.03
CA ALA A 257 0.98 -21.95 -0.60
C ALA A 257 0.10 -20.75 -0.21
N TRP A 258 -0.14 -19.79 -1.11
CA TRP A 258 -0.91 -18.59 -0.79
C TRP A 258 -2.01 -18.22 -1.81
N ALA A 259 -1.92 -18.65 -3.07
CA ALA A 259 -2.80 -18.23 -4.16
C ALA A 259 -4.18 -18.90 -4.21
N GLY A 260 -4.50 -19.82 -3.29
CA GLY A 260 -5.77 -20.57 -3.30
C GLY A 260 -7.01 -19.73 -2.99
N GLU A 261 -8.19 -20.34 -3.08
CA GLU A 261 -9.51 -19.71 -2.79
C GLU A 261 -9.73 -19.39 -1.30
N GLY A 262 -8.83 -19.83 -0.41
CA GLY A 262 -8.95 -19.58 1.03
C GLY A 262 -9.10 -18.09 1.36
N SER A 263 -10.06 -17.79 2.23
CA SER A 263 -10.33 -16.44 2.71
C SER A 263 -9.17 -15.91 3.56
N LEU A 264 -8.89 -14.60 3.46
CA LEU A 264 -8.06 -13.85 4.40
C LEU A 264 -8.88 -12.80 5.17
N ALA A 265 -10.20 -12.96 5.21
CA ALA A 265 -11.01 -12.20 6.16
C ALA A 265 -10.57 -12.56 7.59
N ALA A 266 -10.51 -11.57 8.48
CA ALA A 266 -10.44 -11.88 9.91
C ALA A 266 -11.73 -12.65 10.25
N GLU A 267 -11.60 -13.86 10.77
CA GLU A 267 -12.73 -14.54 11.40
C GLU A 267 -13.16 -13.70 12.62
N ASP A 268 -14.49 -13.60 12.80
CA ASP A 268 -15.25 -12.82 13.77
C ASP A 268 -15.63 -11.37 13.37
N GLN A 269 -16.86 -11.25 12.83
CA GLN A 269 -17.72 -10.07 12.91
C GLN A 269 -18.47 -10.05 14.24
#